data_AF-A0A535SRE1-F1
#
_entry.id   AF-A0A535SRE1-F1
#
_cell.length_a   1.000
_cell.length_b   1.000
_cell.length_c   1.000
_cell.angle_alpha   90.00
_cell.angle_beta   90.00
_cell.angle_gamma   90.00
#
_symmetry.space_group_name_H-M   'P 1'
#
loop_
_entity.id
_entity.type
_entity.pdbx_description
1 polymer ?
#
loop_
_entity_poly.entity_id
_entity_poly.type
_entity_poly.pdbx_seq_one_letter_code
_entity_poly.pdbx_strand_id
1 'polypeptide(L)'
;MTVIVDLRRQVSHLAADLDAVLLNAVAEARRPDHHAEVRDNRLLTPAEAAARFGVTKRWLLDHAGEMPGVKRLSRKTIRFSERRLARYLDRTPG
;
A
#
# COMPACT_ATOMS: atom_id res chain seq x y z
N MET A 1 -17.49 -51.19 -1.34
CA MET A 1 -16.30 -50.44 -0.86
C MET A 1 -15.88 -49.27 -1.78
N THR A 2 -16.66 -48.88 -2.78
CA THR A 2 -16.31 -47.83 -3.77
C THR A 2 -16.79 -46.42 -3.38
N VAL A 3 -17.92 -46.31 -2.68
CA VAL A 3 -18.54 -45.00 -2.31
C VAL A 3 -17.65 -44.18 -1.36
N ILE A 4 -17.00 -44.84 -0.40
CA ILE A 4 -16.11 -44.16 0.57
C ILE A 4 -14.86 -43.59 -0.12
N VAL A 5 -14.31 -44.32 -1.10
CA VAL A 5 -13.15 -43.89 -1.88
C VAL A 5 -13.52 -42.70 -2.76
N ASP A 6 -14.71 -42.74 -3.36
CA ASP A 6 -15.23 -41.67 -4.21
C ASP A 6 -15.51 -40.39 -3.42
N LEU A 7 -16.18 -40.50 -2.27
CA LEU A 7 -16.41 -39.36 -1.37
C LEU A 7 -15.10 -38.73 -0.91
N ARG A 8 -14.11 -39.55 -0.51
CA ARG A 8 -12.78 -39.04 -0.13
C ARG A 8 -12.14 -38.26 -1.27
N ARG A 9 -12.24 -38.76 -2.50
CA ARG A 9 -11.71 -38.09 -3.69
C ARG A 9 -12.42 -36.76 -3.94
N GLN A 10 -13.75 -36.74 -3.85
CA GLN A 10 -14.54 -35.51 -4.02
C GLN A 10 -14.17 -34.44 -2.98
N VAL A 11 -14.02 -34.83 -1.70
CA VAL A 11 -13.60 -33.90 -0.63
C VAL A 11 -12.20 -33.36 -0.88
N SER A 12 -11.26 -34.19 -1.33
CA SER A 12 -9.91 -33.74 -1.68
C SER A 12 -9.89 -32.74 -2.84
N HIS A 13 -10.74 -32.95 -3.86
CA HIS A 13 -10.87 -31.98 -4.95
C HIS A 13 -11.44 -30.65 -4.47
N LEU A 14 -12.50 -30.69 -3.67
CA LEU A 14 -13.10 -29.46 -3.13
C LEU A 14 -12.10 -28.67 -2.26
N ALA A 15 -11.31 -29.36 -1.44
CA ALA A 15 -10.27 -28.71 -0.65
C ALA A 15 -9.21 -28.01 -1.53
N ALA A 16 -8.76 -28.67 -2.60
CA ALA A 16 -7.81 -28.09 -3.54
C ALA A 16 -8.37 -26.86 -4.27
N ASP A 17 -9.66 -26.89 -4.64
CA ASP A 17 -10.32 -25.75 -5.28
C ASP A 17 -10.44 -24.56 -4.32
N LEU A 18 -10.76 -24.82 -3.04
CA LEU A 18 -10.80 -23.77 -2.01
C LEU A 18 -9.43 -23.16 -1.76
N ASP A 19 -8.37 -23.98 -1.69
CA ASP A 19 -7.01 -23.50 -1.53
C ASP A 19 -6.58 -22.63 -2.73
N ALA A 20 -6.91 -23.04 -3.95
CA ALA A 20 -6.61 -22.26 -5.15
C ALA A 20 -7.32 -20.90 -5.15
N VAL A 21 -8.61 -20.87 -4.79
CA VAL A 21 -9.39 -19.63 -4.66
C VAL A 21 -8.81 -18.72 -3.58
N LEU A 22 -8.48 -19.29 -2.41
CA LEU A 22 -7.91 -18.53 -1.30
C LEU A 22 -6.54 -17.94 -1.65
N LEU A 23 -5.66 -18.74 -2.26
CA LEU A 23 -4.35 -18.27 -2.72
C LEU A 23 -4.48 -17.15 -3.74
N ASN A 24 -5.41 -17.27 -4.69
CA ASN A 24 -5.65 -16.22 -5.67
C ASN A 24 -6.19 -14.93 -5.03
N ALA A 25 -7.13 -15.05 -4.08
CA ALA A 25 -7.66 -13.91 -3.35
C ALA A 25 -6.60 -13.19 -2.52
N VAL A 26 -5.70 -13.94 -1.85
CA VAL A 26 -4.57 -13.37 -1.10
C VAL A 26 -3.56 -12.72 -2.05
N ALA A 27 -3.28 -13.34 -3.19
CA ALA A 27 -2.40 -12.78 -4.20
C ALA A 27 -2.95 -11.46 -4.77
N GLU A 28 -4.25 -11.39 -5.03
CA GLU A 28 -4.93 -10.17 -5.50
C GLU A 28 -4.93 -9.08 -4.42
N ALA A 29 -5.24 -9.43 -3.17
CA ALA A 29 -5.16 -8.48 -2.05
C ALA A 29 -3.73 -7.96 -1.80
N ARG A 30 -2.71 -8.76 -2.16
CA ARG A 30 -1.30 -8.36 -2.09
C ARG A 30 -0.80 -7.61 -3.31
N ARG A 31 -1.52 -7.62 -4.44
CA ARG A 31 -1.14 -6.76 -5.57
C ARG A 31 -1.27 -5.32 -5.09
N PRO A 32 -0.16 -4.57 -4.97
CA PRO A 32 -0.28 -3.15 -4.73
C PRO A 32 -1.10 -2.59 -5.89
N ASP A 33 -2.19 -1.87 -5.61
CA ASP A 33 -3.04 -1.23 -6.60
C ASP A 33 -2.19 -0.46 -7.63
N HIS A 34 -1.80 -1.13 -8.72
CA HIS A 34 -0.93 -0.54 -9.74
C HIS A 34 -1.71 0.55 -10.50
N HIS A 35 -3.02 0.39 -10.62
CA HIS A 35 -3.93 1.42 -11.13
C HIS A 35 -4.01 2.67 -10.24
N ALA A 36 -3.77 2.53 -8.93
CA ALA A 36 -3.69 3.66 -8.02
C ALA A 36 -2.28 4.25 -7.90
N GLU A 37 -1.26 3.63 -8.51
CA GLU A 37 0.06 4.24 -8.72
C GLU A 37 0.06 5.22 -9.91
N VAL A 38 -0.78 4.97 -10.92
CA VAL A 38 -0.86 5.79 -12.15
C VAL A 38 -1.82 6.98 -11.99
N ARG A 39 -2.87 6.86 -11.18
CA ARG A 39 -3.79 7.97 -10.88
C ARG A 39 -3.17 8.93 -9.87
N ASP A 40 -2.39 9.85 -10.41
CA ASP A 40 -1.97 11.11 -9.81
C ASP A 40 -1.22 10.97 -8.48
N ASN A 41 0.02 10.49 -8.56
CA ASN A 41 0.98 10.66 -7.48
C ASN A 41 1.48 12.12 -7.44
N ARG A 42 0.54 13.06 -7.21
CA ARG A 42 0.82 14.50 -7.19
C ARG A 42 1.94 14.77 -6.18
N LEU A 43 2.96 15.45 -6.68
CA LEU A 43 4.13 15.83 -5.90
C LEU A 43 3.88 17.21 -5.29
N LEU A 44 3.64 17.22 -3.98
CA LEU A 44 3.43 18.43 -3.21
C LEU A 44 4.78 19.10 -2.92
N THR A 45 4.78 20.43 -2.98
CA THR A 45 5.85 21.24 -2.41
C THR A 45 5.88 21.09 -0.88
N PRO A 46 6.99 21.42 -0.21
CA PRO A 46 7.05 21.39 1.25
C PRO A 46 5.98 22.28 1.92
N ALA A 47 5.59 23.39 1.27
CA ALA A 47 4.57 24.30 1.79
C ALA A 47 3.16 23.71 1.63
N GLU A 48 2.84 23.12 0.47
CA GLU A 48 1.55 22.46 0.24
C GLU A 48 1.38 21.24 1.13
N ALA A 49 2.43 20.43 1.30
CA ALA A 49 2.40 19.30 2.23
C ALA A 49 2.16 19.81 3.67
N ALA A 50 2.95 20.77 4.14
CA ALA A 50 2.78 21.34 5.48
C ALA A 50 1.34 21.84 5.73
N ALA A 51 0.77 22.60 4.79
CA ALA A 51 -0.60 23.11 4.89
C ALA A 51 -1.64 21.98 4.93
N ARG A 52 -1.46 20.94 4.12
CA ARG A 52 -2.40 19.82 4.03
C ARG A 52 -2.41 18.93 5.27
N PHE A 53 -1.25 18.82 5.92
CA PHE A 53 -1.08 17.97 7.10
C PHE A 53 -1.17 18.74 8.42
N GLY A 54 -1.35 20.07 8.38
CA GLY A 54 -1.46 20.89 9.59
C GLY A 54 -0.16 21.03 10.38
N VAL A 55 0.99 20.77 9.76
CA VAL A 55 2.32 20.85 10.40
C VAL A 55 3.12 22.02 9.87
N THR A 56 4.15 22.43 10.60
CA THR A 56 5.05 23.47 10.10
C THR A 56 5.97 22.94 9.00
N LYS A 57 6.30 23.80 8.03
CA LYS A 57 7.26 23.46 6.96
C LYS A 57 8.62 23.01 7.52
N ARG A 58 9.06 23.59 8.64
CA ARG A 58 10.33 23.24 9.29
C ARG A 58 10.28 21.82 9.83
N TRP A 59 9.24 21.47 10.58
CA TRP A 59 9.03 20.11 11.07
C TRP A 59 8.99 19.08 9.94
N LEU A 60 8.29 19.39 8.85
CA LEU A 60 8.20 18.52 7.67
C LEU A 60 9.57 18.29 7.00
N LEU A 61 10.43 19.31 6.96
CA LEU A 61 11.78 19.20 6.40
C LEU A 61 12.74 18.46 7.32
N ASP A 62 12.64 18.67 8.63
CA ASP A 62 13.47 18.01 9.64
C ASP A 62 13.19 16.50 9.66
N HIS A 63 11.93 16.08 9.47
CA HIS A 63 11.52 14.66 9.45
C HIS A 63 11.49 14.04 8.04
N ALA A 64 11.88 14.78 7.00
CA ALA A 64 11.82 14.32 5.62
C ALA A 64 12.73 13.09 5.34
N GLY A 65 13.77 12.86 6.15
CA GLY A 65 14.65 11.69 6.00
C GLY A 65 13.99 10.38 6.45
N GLU A 66 12.99 10.46 7.33
CA GLU A 66 12.33 9.31 7.95
C GLU A 66 10.94 9.06 7.34
N MET A 67 10.41 10.05 6.60
CA MET A 67 9.10 9.98 5.99
C MET A 67 9.08 9.20 4.66
N PRO A 68 8.13 8.27 4.46
CA PRO A 68 7.97 7.58 3.20
C PRO A 68 7.35 8.50 2.14
N GLY A 69 7.82 8.39 0.89
CA GLY A 69 7.29 9.17 -0.23
C GLY A 69 7.96 10.52 -0.47
N VAL A 70 9.05 10.79 0.23
CA VAL A 70 9.94 11.92 -0.05
C VAL A 70 10.73 11.66 -1.33
N LYS A 71 10.58 12.55 -2.31
CA LYS A 71 11.39 12.58 -3.53
C LYS A 71 12.30 13.80 -3.50
N ARG A 72 13.60 13.56 -3.40
CA ARG A 72 14.63 14.59 -3.55
C ARG A 72 14.96 14.73 -5.04
N LEU A 73 14.56 15.85 -5.65
CA LEU A 73 14.85 16.15 -7.05
C LEU A 73 16.23 16.79 -7.24
N SER A 74 16.74 17.47 -6.20
CA SER A 74 18.08 18.06 -6.17
C SER A 74 18.51 18.27 -4.72
N ARG A 75 19.77 18.67 -4.47
CA ARG A 75 20.29 18.98 -3.12
C ARG A 75 19.39 19.93 -2.33
N LYS A 76 18.74 20.89 -3.01
CA LYS A 76 17.86 21.91 -2.38
C LYS A 76 16.37 21.69 -2.63
N THR A 77 15.98 20.72 -3.46
CA THR A 77 14.59 20.56 -3.90
C THR A 77 14.05 19.22 -3.47
N ILE A 78 13.08 19.27 -2.55
CA ILE A 78 12.36 18.10 -2.03
C ILE A 78 10.88 18.25 -2.38
N ARG A 79 10.27 17.12 -2.73
CA ARG A 79 8.84 16.97 -3.01
C ARG A 79 8.29 15.79 -2.24
N PHE A 80 7.00 15.85 -1.94
CA PHE A 80 6.31 14.85 -1.15
C PHE A 80 5.21 14.21 -1.99
N SER A 81 5.22 12.88 -2.08
CA SER A 81 4.10 12.12 -2.62
C SER A 81 2.90 12.29 -1.69
N GLU A 82 1.85 12.92 -2.18
CA GLU A 82 0.61 13.13 -1.43
C GLU A 82 0.08 11.83 -0.82
N ARG A 83 0.03 10.76 -1.62
CA ARG A 83 -0.58 9.48 -1.23
C ARG A 83 0.27 8.70 -0.21
N ARG A 84 1.59 8.67 -0.37
CA ARG A 84 2.48 7.98 0.59
C ARG A 84 2.55 8.72 1.91
N LEU A 85 2.53 10.06 1.86
CA LEU A 85 2.52 10.88 3.05
C LEU A 85 1.19 10.76 3.81
N ALA A 86 0.05 10.68 3.11
CA ALA A 86 -1.25 10.36 3.71
C ALA A 86 -1.27 8.98 4.38
N ARG A 87 -0.83 7.91 3.68
CA ARG A 87 -0.77 6.55 4.24
C ARG A 87 0.14 6.43 5.46
N TYR A 88 1.20 7.22 5.53
CA TYR A 88 2.11 7.22 6.67
C TYR A 88 1.44 7.77 7.92
N LEU A 89 0.73 8.89 7.78
CA LEU A 89 0.01 9.51 8.88
C LEU A 89 -1.17 8.65 9.34
N ASP A 90 -1.89 8.01 8.43
CA ASP A 90 -2.94 7.05 8.81
C ASP A 90 -2.39 5.88 9.65
N ARG A 91 -1.13 5.51 9.44
CA ARG A 91 -0.46 4.42 10.16
C ARG A 91 0.18 4.86 11.48
N THR A 92 0.44 6.16 11.64
CA THR A 92 1.03 6.74 12.85
C THR A 92 -0.03 7.60 13.53
N PRO A 93 -0.92 7.00 14.36
CA PRO A 93 -1.71 7.80 15.29
C PRO A 93 -0.74 8.49 16.25
N GLY A 94 -0.83 9.82 16.32
CA GLY A 94 -0.11 10.62 17.30
C GLY A 94 -0.58 10.33 18.72
#